data_AF-A0A8S0FWH6-F1
#
_entry.id   AF-A0A8S0FWH6-F1
#
_cell.length_a   1.000
_cell.length_b   1.000
_cell.length_c   1.000
_cell.angle_alpha   90.00
_cell.angle_beta   90.00
_cell.angle_gamma   90.00
#
_symmetry.space_group_name_H-M   'P 1'
#
loop_
_entity.id
_entity.type
_entity.pdbx_description
1 polymer ?
#
loop_
_entity_poly.entity_id
_entity_poly.type
_entity_poly.pdbx_seq_one_letter_code
_entity_poly.pdbx_strand_id
1 'polypeptide(L)'
;MPPVKAALEDGNLVDLPKDEDTLDDLRAVQVVNGVPRVPEQRSKAKADGGKRHGDSAIALALAYFASREINKGPVKASSRRRRQAARMLEGF
;
A
#
# COMPACT_ATOMS: atom_id res chain seq x y z
N MET A 1 2.70 -12.70 13.92
CA MET A 1 2.05 -11.37 13.75
C MET A 1 2.29 -10.90 12.31
N PRO A 2 1.34 -10.18 11.68
CA PRO A 2 1.59 -9.51 10.39
C PRO A 2 2.82 -8.59 10.50
N PRO A 3 3.69 -8.53 9.48
CA PRO A 3 5.01 -7.89 9.59
C PRO A 3 4.94 -6.38 9.90
N VAL A 4 3.90 -5.71 9.41
CA VAL A 4 3.66 -4.27 9.65
C VAL A 4 3.24 -4.01 11.09
N LYS A 5 2.43 -4.91 11.67
CA LYS A 5 2.00 -4.82 13.07
C LYS A 5 3.18 -4.99 14.02
N ALA A 6 4.03 -5.98 13.77
CA ALA A 6 5.27 -6.15 14.52
C ALA A 6 6.16 -4.90 14.41
N ALA A 7 6.35 -4.37 13.21
CA ALA A 7 7.15 -3.16 13.01
C ALA A 7 6.61 -1.93 13.76
N LEU A 8 5.28 -1.82 13.90
CA LEU A 8 4.64 -0.76 14.67
C LEU A 8 4.84 -0.95 16.19
N GLU A 9 4.66 -2.17 16.68
CA GLU A 9 4.82 -2.51 18.11
C GLU A 9 6.29 -2.45 18.56
N ASP A 10 7.21 -2.84 17.68
CA ASP A 10 8.66 -2.83 17.92
C ASP A 10 9.29 -1.44 17.77
N GLY A 11 8.53 -0.42 17.35
CA GLY A 11 9.05 0.93 17.13
C GLY A 11 9.96 1.08 15.91
N ASN A 12 9.91 0.13 14.97
CA ASN A 12 10.71 0.16 13.74
C ASN A 12 10.14 1.09 12.67
N LEU A 13 8.88 1.52 12.81
CA LEU A 13 8.26 2.53 11.94
C LEU A 13 8.55 3.93 12.50
N VAL A 14 9.59 4.56 11.96
CA VAL A 14 9.99 5.93 12.29
C VAL A 14 9.30 6.94 11.35
N ASP A 15 9.12 8.18 11.83
CA ASP A 15 8.61 9.32 11.05
C ASP A 15 7.21 9.15 10.44
N LEU A 16 6.31 8.43 11.13
CA LEU A 16 4.89 8.40 10.76
C LEU A 16 4.28 9.80 10.84
N PRO A 17 3.43 10.20 9.88
CA PRO A 17 2.67 11.45 9.95
C PRO A 17 1.89 11.54 11.27
N LYS A 18 2.05 12.65 11.98
CA LYS A 18 1.36 12.90 13.27
C LYS A 18 -0.02 13.50 13.04
N ASP A 19 -0.86 12.76 12.32
CA ASP A 19 -2.18 13.21 11.92
C ASP A 19 -3.27 12.30 12.50
N GLU A 20 -4.36 12.90 13.01
CA GLU A 20 -5.44 12.16 13.68
C GLU A 20 -6.11 11.16 12.73
N ASP A 21 -6.28 11.52 11.46
CA ASP A 21 -6.91 10.66 10.47
C ASP A 21 -6.05 9.43 10.17
N THR A 22 -4.72 9.59 10.14
CA THR A 22 -3.79 8.47 9.95
C THR A 22 -3.80 7.50 11.13
N LEU A 23 -3.93 8.04 12.35
CA LEU A 23 -4.06 7.26 13.57
C LEU A 23 -5.36 6.45 13.58
N ASP A 24 -6.46 7.09 13.19
CA ASP A 24 -7.78 6.46 13.12
C ASP A 24 -7.83 5.34 12.05
N ASP A 25 -7.22 5.58 10.89
CA ASP A 25 -7.11 4.56 9.83
C ASP A 25 -6.32 3.32 10.31
N LEU A 26 -5.22 3.52 11.04
CA LEU A 26 -4.40 2.43 11.59
C LEU A 26 -5.16 1.64 12.68
N ARG A 27 -5.93 2.33 13.52
CA ARG A 27 -6.77 1.70 14.57
C ARG A 27 -7.98 0.97 13.99
N ALA A 28 -8.43 1.33 12.79
CA ALA A 28 -9.57 0.71 12.15
C ALA A 28 -9.29 -0.73 11.66
N VAL A 29 -8.02 -1.12 11.46
CA VAL A 29 -7.66 -2.44 10.92
C VAL A 29 -8.01 -3.55 11.90
N GLN A 30 -8.82 -4.52 11.45
CA GLN A 30 -9.27 -5.66 12.24
C GLN A 30 -9.06 -6.98 11.50
N VAL A 31 -8.94 -8.08 12.24
CA VAL A 31 -8.88 -9.42 11.65
C VAL A 31 -10.31 -9.91 11.41
N VAL A 32 -10.71 -10.01 10.14
CA VAL A 32 -12.02 -10.53 9.73
C VAL A 32 -11.78 -11.83 8.98
N ASN A 33 -12.38 -12.93 9.45
CA ASN A 33 -12.19 -14.27 8.88
C ASN A 33 -10.72 -14.69 8.72
N GLY A 34 -9.88 -14.34 9.72
CA GLY A 34 -8.45 -14.64 9.71
C GLY A 34 -7.61 -13.72 8.82
N VAL A 35 -8.22 -12.80 8.07
CA VAL A 35 -7.51 -11.84 7.21
C VAL A 35 -7.54 -10.44 7.84
N PRO A 36 -6.38 -9.80 8.09
CA PRO A 36 -6.34 -8.40 8.51
C PRO A 36 -6.85 -7.51 7.37
N ARG A 37 -7.95 -6.80 7.62
CA ARG A 37 -8.58 -5.89 6.65
C ARG A 37 -9.20 -4.68 7.35
N VAL A 38 -9.40 -3.60 6.59
CA VAL A 38 -10.26 -2.50 7.05
C VAL A 38 -11.72 -2.99 7.00
N PRO A 39 -12.48 -2.92 8.10
CA PRO A 39 -13.86 -3.38 8.14
C PRO A 39 -14.76 -2.54 7.23
N GLU A 40 -15.84 -3.17 6.76
CA GLU A 40 -16.79 -2.52 5.85
C GLU A 40 -17.62 -1.43 6.53
N GLN A 41 -17.74 -1.50 7.86
CA GLN A 41 -18.24 -0.41 8.68
C GLN A 41 -17.18 0.68 8.79
N ARG A 42 -17.33 1.68 7.92
CA ARG A 42 -16.42 2.82 7.79
C ARG A 42 -16.76 3.90 8.81
N SER A 43 -15.73 4.45 9.46
CA SER A 43 -15.86 5.65 10.30
C SER A 43 -16.18 6.87 9.42
N LYS A 44 -16.97 7.81 9.96
CA LYS A 44 -17.30 9.08 9.29
C LYS A 44 -16.07 9.99 9.36
N ALA A 45 -15.66 10.59 8.24
CA ALA A 45 -14.60 11.60 8.23
C ALA A 45 -15.08 12.89 8.93
N LYS A 46 -14.19 13.57 9.67
CA LYS A 46 -14.49 14.85 10.34
C LYS A 46 -14.72 16.01 9.36
N ALA A 47 -14.07 16.00 8.19
CA ALA A 47 -13.97 17.19 7.35
C ALA A 47 -14.91 17.26 6.14
N ASP A 48 -15.55 16.18 5.68
CA ASP A 48 -16.38 16.30 4.47
C ASP A 48 -17.40 15.17 4.26
N GLY A 49 -18.06 14.67 5.32
CA GLY A 49 -19.18 13.73 5.22
C GLY A 49 -18.90 12.36 4.57
N GLY A 50 -17.68 12.15 4.05
CA GLY A 50 -17.22 10.96 3.37
C GLY A 50 -16.88 9.85 4.35
N LYS A 51 -17.08 8.61 3.91
CA LYS A 51 -16.66 7.42 4.66
C LYS A 51 -15.14 7.26 4.51
N ARG A 52 -14.39 7.13 5.62
CA ARG A 52 -12.95 6.84 5.57
C ARG A 52 -12.73 5.44 4.98
N HIS A 53 -11.78 5.34 4.06
CA HIS A 53 -11.44 4.08 3.39
C HIS A 53 -10.32 3.30 4.08
N GLY A 54 -9.57 3.94 4.99
CA GLY A 54 -8.40 3.33 5.63
C GLY A 54 -7.19 3.21 4.71
N ASP A 55 -7.13 4.02 3.63
CA ASP A 55 -6.09 3.96 2.61
C ASP A 55 -4.69 4.17 3.22
N SER A 56 -4.58 5.00 4.26
CA SER A 56 -3.33 5.25 4.99
C SER A 56 -2.74 3.97 5.58
N ALA A 57 -3.57 3.08 6.14
CA ALA A 57 -3.13 1.82 6.72
C ALA A 57 -2.67 0.82 5.64
N ILE A 58 -3.36 0.78 4.51
CA ILE A 58 -2.98 -0.07 3.37
C ILE A 58 -1.70 0.45 2.71
N ALA A 59 -1.59 1.77 2.52
CA ALA A 59 -0.40 2.41 1.97
C ALA A 59 0.83 2.13 2.83
N LEU A 60 0.72 2.26 4.16
CA LEU A 60 1.79 1.92 5.10
C LEU A 60 2.19 0.44 4.97
N ALA A 61 1.20 -0.46 4.89
CA ALA A 61 1.46 -1.89 4.79
C ALA A 61 2.23 -2.25 3.51
N LEU A 62 1.85 -1.65 2.38
CA LEU A 62 2.54 -1.82 1.10
C LEU A 62 3.93 -1.17 1.11
N ALA A 63 4.08 0.01 1.70
CA ALA A 63 5.37 0.69 1.82
C ALA A 63 6.37 -0.14 2.64
N TYR A 64 5.93 -0.70 3.76
CA TYR A 64 6.77 -1.56 4.60
C TYR A 64 7.10 -2.91 3.94
N PHE A 65 6.18 -3.46 3.14
CA PHE A 65 6.47 -4.63 2.32
C PHE A 65 7.53 -4.31 1.26
N ALA A 66 7.35 -3.19 0.55
CA ALA A 66 8.27 -2.72 -0.48
C ALA A 66 9.68 -2.48 0.07
N SER A 67 9.82 -1.83 1.23
CA SER A 67 11.15 -1.57 1.83
C SER A 67 11.95 -2.85 2.11
N ARG A 68 11.27 -3.96 2.41
CA ARG A 68 11.89 -5.27 2.68
C ARG A 68 12.14 -6.10 1.43
N GLU A 69 11.30 -5.96 0.41
CA GLU A 69 11.25 -6.88 -0.74
C GLU A 69 11.79 -6.27 -2.03
N ILE A 70 11.76 -4.94 -2.23
CA ILE A 70 12.24 -4.28 -3.46
C ILE A 70 13.74 -4.47 -3.67
N ASN A 71 14.51 -4.71 -2.62
CA ASN A 71 15.95 -4.92 -2.72
C ASN A 71 16.35 -6.37 -3.06
N LYS A 72 15.40 -7.27 -3.38
CA LYS A 72 15.67 -8.70 -3.64
C LYS A 72 16.16 -9.02 -5.06
N GLY A 73 17.01 -8.17 -5.61
CA GLY A 73 17.76 -8.44 -6.84
C GLY A 73 17.23 -7.74 -8.10
N PRO A 74 17.86 -8.00 -9.26
CA PRO A 74 17.61 -7.25 -10.49
C PRO A 74 16.19 -7.47 -11.02
N VAL A 75 15.48 -6.39 -11.30
CA VAL A 75 14.16 -6.41 -11.93
C VAL A 75 14.30 -6.95 -13.36
N LYS A 76 13.78 -8.16 -13.61
CA LYS A 76 13.64 -8.69 -14.97
C LYS A 76 12.44 -8.03 -15.65
N ALA A 77 12.67 -6.95 -16.37
CA ALA A 77 11.69 -6.40 -17.28
C ALA A 77 11.60 -7.29 -18.53
N SER A 78 10.42 -7.84 -18.81
CA SER A 78 10.13 -8.49 -20.10
C SER A 78 9.26 -7.55 -20.93
N SER A 79 9.75 -7.14 -22.10
CA SER A 79 8.96 -6.43 -23.09
C SER A 79 8.66 -7.37 -24.26
N ARG A 80 7.47 -7.24 -24.86
CA ARG A 80 7.19 -7.91 -26.13
C ARG A 80 8.04 -7.27 -27.22
N ARG A 81 8.60 -8.07 -28.13
CA ARG A 81 9.30 -7.56 -29.32
C ARG A 81 8.39 -6.56 -30.05
N ARG A 82 8.95 -5.41 -30.45
CA ARG A 82 8.25 -4.40 -31.27
C ARG A 82 7.62 -5.10 -32.47
N ARG A 83 6.31 -4.89 -32.71
CA ARG A 83 5.60 -5.48 -33.85
C ARG A 83 6.36 -5.13 -35.14
N GLN A 84 6.62 -6.12 -35.98
CA GLN A 84 7.37 -5.97 -37.23
C GLN A 84 6.75 -4.92 -38.17
N ALA A 85 5.41 -4.73 -38.10
CA ALA A 85 4.70 -3.67 -38.83
C ALA A 85 5.18 -2.25 -38.48
N ALA A 86 5.67 -2.00 -37.27
CA ALA A 86 6.20 -0.69 -36.88
C ALA A 86 7.58 -0.38 -37.49
N ARG A 87 8.25 -1.38 -38.07
CA ARG A 87 9.50 -1.22 -38.84
C ARG A 87 9.24 -0.84 -40.30
N MET A 88 8.02 -1.07 -40.81
CA MET A 88 7.67 -0.75 -42.21
C MET A 88 7.47 0.75 -42.45
N LEU A 89 7.35 1.55 -41.38
CA LEU A 89 7.18 3.01 -41.42
C LEU A 89 8.44 3.76 -40.97
N GLU A 90 9.56 3.07 -40.75
CA GLU A 90 10.85 3.69 -40.45
C GLU A 90 11.48 4.18 -41.76
N GLY A 91 11.07 5.36 -42.23
CA GLY A 91 11.62 5.99 -43.45
C GLY A 91 10.61 6.53 -44.46
N PHE A 92 9.32 6.62 -44.10
CA PHE A 92 8.33 7.44 -44.79
C PHE A 92 7.98 8.66 -43.94
#